data_AF-A0A8J7FFB9-F1
#
_entry.id   AF-A0A8J7FFB9-F1
#
_cell.length_a   1.000
_cell.length_b   1.000
_cell.length_c   1.000
_cell.angle_alpha   90.00
_cell.angle_beta   90.00
_cell.angle_gamma   90.00
#
_symmetry.space_group_name_H-M   'P 1'
#
loop_
_entity.id
_entity.type
_entity.pdbx_description
1 polymer ?
#
loop_
_entity_poly.entity_id
_entity_poly.type
_entity_poly.pdbx_seq_one_letter_code
_entity_poly.pdbx_strand_id
1 'polypeptide(L)' 'MFEEYKYLLVLLFVVLVFTPVTLNAIRRYRETPPPMANNDRKLYRLWRSDPDAYERQYGAMDREYIKAQEEKARRKQDQK' A
#
# COMPACT_ATOMS: atom_id res chain seq x y z
N MET A 1 -5.06 -43.31 -8.22
CA MET A 1 -3.86 -42.86 -8.96
C MET A 1 -4.16 -41.75 -9.97
N PHE A 2 -4.71 -41.99 -11.17
CA PHE A 2 -4.88 -40.92 -12.18
C PHE A 2 -5.86 -39.79 -11.79
N GLU A 3 -6.88 -40.09 -10.97
CA GLU A 3 -7.81 -39.06 -10.49
C GLU A 3 -7.20 -38.11 -9.46
N GLU A 4 -6.32 -38.59 -8.58
CA GLU A 4 -5.65 -37.76 -7.58
C GLU A 4 -4.71 -36.74 -8.24
N TYR A 5 -4.06 -37.13 -9.33
CA TYR A 5 -3.21 -36.23 -10.12
C TYR A 5 -4.00 -35.14 -10.85
N LYS A 6 -5.27 -35.38 -11.20
CA LYS A 6 -6.12 -34.33 -11.81
C LYS A 6 -6.33 -33.16 -10.85
N TYR A 7 -6.61 -33.45 -9.58
CA TYR A 7 -6.80 -32.39 -8.58
C TYR A 7 -5.50 -31.63 -8.31
N LEU A 8 -4.35 -32.31 -8.29
CA LEU A 8 -3.04 -31.68 -8.18
C LEU A 8 -2.73 -30.75 -9.37
N LEU A 9 -3.03 -31.17 -10.59
CA LEU A 9 -2.84 -30.35 -11.79
C LEU A 9 -3.76 -29.12 -11.78
N VAL A 10 -5.02 -29.28 -11.36
CA VAL A 10 -5.95 -28.15 -11.21
C VAL A 10 -5.45 -27.18 -10.14
N LEU A 11 -5.00 -27.68 -8.99
CA LEU A 11 -4.42 -26.83 -7.94
C LEU A 11 -3.21 -26.06 -8.45
N LEU A 12 -2.29 -26.72 -9.14
CA LEU A 12 -1.10 -26.10 -9.73
C LEU A 12 -1.48 -25.01 -10.73
N PHE A 13 -2.47 -25.27 -11.59
CA PHE A 13 -2.98 -24.31 -12.55
C PHE A 13 -3.57 -23.08 -11.85
N VAL A 14 -4.41 -23.26 -10.83
CA VAL A 14 -4.97 -22.16 -10.04
C VAL A 14 -3.85 -21.34 -9.40
N VAL A 15 -2.87 -21.99 -8.77
CA VAL A 15 -1.73 -21.28 -8.15
C VAL A 15 -0.97 -20.47 -9.19
N LEU A 16 -0.64 -21.04 -10.36
CA LEU A 16 0.11 -20.34 -11.41
C LEU A 16 -0.65 -19.15 -11.99
N VAL A 17 -1.95 -19.27 -12.23
CA VAL A 17 -2.79 -18.18 -12.75
C VAL A 17 -2.94 -17.06 -11.72
N PHE A 18 -3.08 -17.40 -10.43
CA PHE A 18 -3.26 -16.40 -9.37
C PHE A 18 -1.95 -15.79 -8.89
N THR A 19 -0.82 -16.46 -9.03
CA THR A 19 0.50 -15.96 -8.61
C THR A 19 0.80 -14.52 -9.09
N PRO A 20 0.69 -14.17 -10.39
CA PRO A 20 0.98 -12.81 -10.84
C PRO A 20 -0.01 -11.77 -10.29
N VAL A 21 -1.28 -12.14 -10.12
CA VAL A 21 -2.31 -11.27 -9.55
C VAL A 21 -2.03 -10.99 -8.07
N THR A 22 -1.74 -12.04 -7.31
CA THR A 22 -1.41 -11.95 -5.89
C THR A 22 -0.12 -11.17 -5.66
N LEU A 23 0.92 -11.39 -6.48
CA LEU A 23 2.16 -10.62 -6.39
C LEU A 23 1.96 -9.12 -6.70
N ASN A 24 1.17 -8.79 -7.72
CA ASN A 24 0.86 -7.40 -8.05
C ASN A 24 -0.01 -6.72 -6.98
N ALA A 25 -0.93 -7.46 -6.36
CA ALA A 25 -1.72 -6.97 -5.23
C ALA A 25 -0.84 -6.71 -4.00
N ILE A 26 0.08 -7.62 -3.68
CA ILE A 26 1.04 -7.45 -2.58
C ILE A 26 1.96 -6.25 -2.85
N ARG A 27 2.47 -6.08 -4.07
CA ARG A 27 3.27 -4.91 -4.45
C ARG A 27 2.50 -3.60 -4.24
N ARG A 28 1.25 -3.52 -4.72
CA ARG A 28 0.37 -2.37 -4.49
C ARG A 28 0.06 -2.13 -3.01
N TYR A 29 0.00 -3.19 -2.21
CA TYR A 29 -0.24 -3.06 -0.76
C TYR A 29 1.00 -2.53 -0.02
N ARG A 30 2.21 -2.88 -0.46
CA ARG A 30 3.45 -2.35 0.11
C ARG A 30 3.72 -0.90 -0.29
N GLU A 31 3.16 -0.44 -1.41
CA GLU A 31 3.12 0.96 -1.82
C GLU A 31 2.12 1.74 -0.93
N THR A 32 2.50 2.02 0.31
CA THR A 32 1.71 2.87 1.21
C THR A 32 1.81 4.32 0.74
N PRO A 33 0.73 4.93 0.21
CA PRO A 33 0.79 6.31 -0.22
C PRO A 33 0.94 7.23 1.00
N PRO A 34 1.70 8.33 0.87
CA PRO A 34 1.77 9.35 1.90
C PRO A 34 0.40 9.98 2.19
N PRO A 35 0.18 10.52 3.40
CA PRO A 35 -1.14 10.95 3.85
C PRO A 35 -1.77 12.03 2.95
N MET A 36 -0.99 12.97 2.42
CA MET A 36 -1.50 13.93 1.45
C MET A 36 -1.86 13.29 0.10
N ALA A 37 -1.07 12.33 -0.39
CA ALA A 37 -1.37 11.60 -1.62
C ALA A 37 -2.59 10.68 -1.48
N ASN A 38 -2.89 10.21 -0.28
CA ASN A 38 -4.08 9.40 -0.02
C ASN A 38 -5.37 10.24 -0.07
N ASN A 39 -5.31 11.52 0.30
CA ASN A 39 -6.47 12.40 0.40
C ASN A 39 -6.87 13.08 -0.93
N ASP A 40 -5.93 13.25 -1.88
CA ASP A 40 -6.22 13.88 -3.18
C ASP A 40 -5.72 13.02 -4.35
N ARG A 41 -6.61 12.75 -5.31
CA ARG A 41 -6.35 12.01 -6.54
C ARG A 41 -5.29 12.66 -7.45
N LYS A 42 -5.09 13.97 -7.40
CA LYS A 42 -4.02 14.65 -8.17
C LYS A 42 -2.65 14.38 -7.56
N LEU A 43 -2.54 14.53 -6.24
CA LEU A 43 -1.34 14.22 -5.46
C LEU A 43 -1.00 12.72 -5.54
N TYR A 44 -2.02 11.85 -5.50
CA TYR A 44 -1.85 10.42 -5.73
C TYR A 44 -1.23 10.12 -7.10
N ARG A 45 -1.72 10.78 -8.15
CA ARG A 45 -1.19 10.61 -9.50
C ARG A 45 0.24 11.11 -9.61
N LEU A 46 0.55 12.27 -9.03
CA LEU A 46 1.88 12.83 -8.99
C LEU A 46 2.86 11.89 -8.28
N TRP A 47 2.52 11.44 -7.07
CA TRP A 47 3.31 10.48 -6.32
C TRP A 47 3.52 9.16 -7.08
N ARG A 48 2.48 8.68 -7.77
CA ARG A 48 2.56 7.43 -8.54
C ARG A 48 3.40 7.56 -9.82
N SER A 49 3.44 8.74 -10.45
CA SER A 49 4.23 8.98 -11.67
C SER A 49 5.66 9.41 -11.36
N ASP A 50 5.85 10.24 -10.34
CA ASP A 50 7.12 10.82 -9.94
C ASP A 50 7.14 11.00 -8.39
N PRO A 51 7.54 9.94 -7.66
CA PRO A 51 7.66 9.98 -6.21
C PRO A 51 8.64 11.05 -5.72
N ASP A 52 9.71 11.31 -6.47
CA ASP A 52 10.78 12.23 -6.09
C ASP A 52 10.34 13.69 -6.22
N ALA A 53 9.57 14.03 -7.25
CA ALA A 53 8.92 15.34 -7.36
C ALA A 53 7.91 15.55 -6.23
N TYR A 54 7.13 14.52 -5.89
CA TYR A 54 6.20 14.57 -4.78
C TYR A 54 6.91 14.82 -3.45
N GLU A 55 7.97 14.07 -3.15
CA GLU A 55 8.71 14.19 -1.90
C GLU A 55 9.36 15.58 -1.73
N ARG A 56 9.89 16.16 -2.82
CA ARG A 56 10.45 17.52 -2.80
C ARG A 56 9.41 18.60 -2.49
N GLN A 57 8.19 18.45 -2.98
CA GLN A 57 7.15 19.47 -2.84
C GLN A 57 6.30 19.31 -1.58
N TYR A 58 5.94 18.07 -1.22
CA TYR A 58 4.94 17.77 -0.20
C TYR A 58 5.49 16.96 0.98
N GLY A 59 6.70 16.39 0.87
CA GLY A 59 7.27 15.52 1.91
C GLY A 59 7.50 16.21 3.26
N ALA A 60 7.81 17.51 3.27
CA ALA A 60 7.93 18.27 4.51
C ALA A 60 6.59 18.37 5.26
N MET A 61 5.51 18.64 4.53
CA MET A 61 4.17 18.78 5.11
C MET A 61 3.60 17.45 5.59
N ASP A 62 3.85 16.34 4.87
CA ASP A 62 3.46 15.00 5.34
C ASP A 62 4.14 14.65 6.67
N ARG A 63 5.42 15.00 6.83
CA ARG A 63 6.15 14.77 8.09
C ARG A 63 5.57 15.58 9.26
N GLU A 64 5.21 16.84 9.02
CA GLU A 64 4.56 17.69 10.03
C GLU A 64 3.17 17.16 10.39
N TYR A 65 2.40 16.72 9.40
CA TYR A 65 1.08 16.12 9.60
C TYR A 65 1.14 14.86 10.47
N ILE A 66 2.12 13.97 10.21
CA ILE A 66 2.34 12.76 11.02
C ILE A 66 2.70 13.14 12.46
N LYS A 67 3.63 14.09 12.65
CA LYS A 67 4.00 14.57 13.99
C LYS A 67 2.79 15.13 14.76
N ALA A 68 1.95 15.93 14.10
CA ALA A 68 0.75 16.50 14.72
C ALA A 68 -0.30 15.42 15.07
N GLN A 69 -0.42 14.37 14.27
CA GLN A 69 -1.27 13.21 14.55
C GLN A 69 -0.77 12.43 15.77
N GLU A 70 0.53 12.15 15.83
CA GLU A 70 1.16 11.46 16.96
C GLU A 70 1.00 12.25 18.27
N GLU A 71 1.18 13.57 18.21
CA GLU A 71 1.01 14.44 19.38
C GLU A 71 -0.43 14.44 19.88
N LYS A 72 -1.42 14.49 18.97
CA LYS A 72 -2.84 14.35 19.33
C LYS A 72 -3.13 12.99 19.97
N ALA A 73 -2.56 11.91 19.43
CA ALA A 73 -2.74 10.56 19.96
C ALA A 73 -2.18 10.44 21.39
N ARG A 74 -0.98 11.00 21.64
CA ARG A 74 -0.37 11.04 22.98
C ARG A 74 -1.22 11.81 23.97
N ARG A 75 -1.65 13.04 23.63
CA ARG A 75 -2.50 13.86 24.51
C ARG A 75 -3.82 13.15 24.88
N LYS A 76 -4.37 12.35 23.98
CA LYS A 76 -5.59 11.56 24.23
C LYS A 76 -5.35 10.36 25.16
N GLN A 77 -4.14 9.80 25.15
CA GLN A 77 -3.74 8.75 26.10
C GLN A 77 -3.50 9.34 27.49
N ASP A 78 -2.86 10.51 27.58
CA ASP A 78 -2.57 11.17 28.87
C ASP A 78 -3.84 11.68 29.60
N GLN A 79 -4.94 11.86 28.87
CA GLN A 79 -6.25 12.26 29.43
C GLN A 79 -7.11 11.09 29.91
N LYS A 80 -6.65 9.84 29.75
CA LYS A 80 -7.44 8.63 30.02
C LYS A 80 -6.88 7.86 31.21
#